data_AF-Q9KK64-F1
#
_entry.id   AF-Q9KK64-F1
#
_cell.length_a   1.000
_cell.length_b   1.000
_cell.length_c   1.000
_cell.angle_alpha   90.00
_cell.angle_beta   90.00
_cell.angle_gamma   90.00
#
_symmetry.space_group_name_H-M   'P 1'
#
loop_
_entity.id
_entity.type
_entity.pdbx_description
1 polymer ?
#
loop_
_entity_poly.entity_id
_entity_poly.type
_entity_poly.pdbx_seq_one_letter_code
_entity_poly.pdbx_strand_id
1 'polypeptide(L)'
;ALIIAGFIGAELYVRHVADTKVAQAVACEVKDQATASFGVTPLMLWQQATKHYTNISVQTAGNNIRDAKGMKLSININDVRLKDNGNSKGTIGALDATIDWTTDGIKQSVQNAIPVLGPFVTNTVTTHPADGTIELKGMLDNITAKPVI
;
A
#
# COMPACT_ATOMS: atom_id res chain seq x y z
N ALA A 1 35.05 11.57 17.61
CA ALA A 1 33.61 11.48 17.92
C ALA A 1 32.73 12.26 16.93
N LEU A 2 32.99 13.56 16.68
CA LEU A 2 32.13 14.41 15.84
C LEU A 2 31.90 13.90 14.41
N ILE A 3 32.93 13.36 13.75
CA ILE A 3 32.79 12.82 12.38
C ILE A 3 31.80 11.65 12.33
N ILE A 4 31.90 10.73 13.30
CA ILE A 4 31.00 9.57 13.40
C ILE A 4 29.58 10.04 13.72
N ALA A 5 29.43 10.97 14.66
CA ALA A 5 28.13 11.53 15.01
C ALA A 5 27.48 12.25 13.81
N GLY A 6 28.26 13.01 13.04
CA GLY A 6 27.81 13.67 11.82
C GLY A 6 27.34 12.68 10.75
N PHE A 7 28.08 11.58 10.56
CA PHE A 7 27.69 10.53 9.61
C PHE A 7 26.38 9.84 10.00
N ILE A 8 26.22 9.48 11.28
CA ILE A 8 24.98 8.89 11.79
C ILE A 8 23.81 9.86 11.62
N GLY A 9 24.00 11.14 11.94
CA GLY A 9 22.98 12.17 11.75
C GLY A 9 22.56 12.33 10.29
N ALA A 10 23.53 12.34 9.36
CA ALA A 10 23.28 12.43 7.93
C ALA A 10 22.50 11.21 7.40
N GLU A 11 22.87 10.01 7.83
CA GLU A 11 22.19 8.76 7.49
C GLU A 11 20.71 8.78 7.95
N LEU A 12 20.46 9.15 9.21
CA LEU A 12 19.09 9.25 9.75
C LEU A 12 18.27 10.32 9.05
N TYR A 13 18.86 11.47 8.74
CA TYR A 13 18.20 12.53 8.01
C TYR A 13 17.79 12.10 6.60
N VAL A 14 18.72 11.54 5.82
CA VAL A 14 18.45 11.08 4.45
C VAL A 14 17.40 9.98 4.43
N ARG A 15 17.46 9.06 5.40
CA ARG A 15 16.45 8.01 5.57
C ARG A 15 15.07 8.59 5.85
N HIS A 16 14.96 9.52 6.80
CA HIS A 16 13.69 10.16 7.13
C HIS A 16 13.09 10.91 5.93
N VAL A 17 13.93 11.59 5.14
CA VAL A 17 13.49 12.24 3.90
C VAL A 17 13.01 11.21 2.88
N ALA A 18 13.73 10.10 2.70
CA ALA A 18 13.32 9.03 1.78
C ALA A 18 11.99 8.40 2.21
N ASP A 19 11.85 8.03 3.49
CA ASP A 19 10.61 7.52 4.10
C ASP A 19 9.44 8.47 3.80
N THR A 20 9.61 9.76 4.08
CA THR A 20 8.57 10.78 3.90
C THR A 20 8.15 10.93 2.44
N LYS A 21 9.09 10.88 1.50
CA LYS A 21 8.77 11.02 0.06
C LYS A 21 7.99 9.82 -0.46
N VAL A 22 8.38 8.61 -0.08
CA VAL A 22 7.66 7.39 -0.48
C VAL A 22 6.27 7.36 0.15
N ALA A 23 6.18 7.68 1.44
CA ALA A 23 4.92 7.81 2.16
C ALA A 23 3.96 8.79 1.47
N GLN A 24 4.44 10.00 1.14
CA GLN A 24 3.64 11.02 0.46
C GLN A 24 3.16 10.59 -0.93
N ALA A 25 4.02 9.95 -1.72
CA ALA A 25 3.66 9.46 -3.04
C ALA A 25 2.55 8.41 -2.96
N VAL A 26 2.68 7.46 -2.04
CA VAL A 26 1.68 6.40 -1.85
C VAL A 26 0.39 6.97 -1.28
N ALA A 27 0.48 7.90 -0.33
CA ALA A 27 -0.69 8.57 0.25
C ALA A 27 -1.52 9.30 -0.82
N CYS A 28 -0.86 9.87 -1.83
CA CYS A 28 -1.54 10.52 -2.96
C CYS A 28 -2.34 9.51 -3.79
N GLU A 29 -1.76 8.35 -4.11
CA GLU A 29 -2.39 7.32 -4.93
C GLU A 29 -3.54 6.59 -4.24
N VAL A 30 -3.38 6.32 -2.94
CA VAL A 30 -4.38 5.62 -2.13
C VAL A 30 -5.41 6.57 -1.52
N LYS A 31 -5.23 7.90 -1.61
CA LYS A 31 -6.07 8.92 -0.96
C LYS A 31 -6.29 8.68 0.55
N ASP A 32 -5.32 8.05 1.20
CA ASP A 32 -5.30 7.80 2.64
C ASP A 32 -3.88 8.03 3.16
N GLN A 33 -3.71 8.09 4.48
CA GLN A 33 -2.39 8.21 5.07
C GLN A 33 -1.58 6.94 4.78
N ALA A 34 -0.31 7.12 4.42
CA ALA A 34 0.62 6.03 4.22
C ALA A 34 1.92 6.34 4.96
N THR A 35 2.54 5.28 5.49
CA THR A 35 3.84 5.32 6.14
C THR A 35 4.77 4.42 5.35
N ALA A 36 5.95 4.92 5.02
CA ALA A 36 7.01 4.13 4.43
C ALA A 36 8.19 4.05 5.40
N SER A 37 8.90 2.94 5.37
CA SER A 37 10.09 2.70 6.16
C SER A 37 11.12 1.93 5.35
N PHE A 38 12.36 2.40 5.36
CA PHE A 38 13.48 1.67 4.81
C PHE A 38 14.24 0.92 5.92
N GLY A 39 14.66 -0.31 5.64
CA GLY A 39 15.42 -1.15 6.57
C GLY A 39 16.81 -0.58 6.90
N VAL A 40 17.28 -0.77 8.13
CA VAL A 40 18.52 -0.16 8.67
C VAL A 40 19.78 -0.52 7.86
N THR A 41 19.76 -1.67 7.17
CA THR A 41 20.83 -2.12 6.27
C THR A 41 20.25 -2.40 4.88
N PRO A 42 20.96 -2.01 3.79
CA PRO A 42 22.19 -1.21 3.76
C PRO A 42 21.96 0.26 4.17
N LEU A 43 23.03 0.99 4.48
CA LEU A 43 22.93 2.42 4.84
C LEU A 43 22.35 3.24 3.68
N MET A 44 21.44 4.16 3.98
CA MET A 44 20.77 5.02 3.02
C MET A 44 21.72 5.91 2.22
N LEU A 45 22.78 6.42 2.84
CA LEU A 45 23.81 7.18 2.12
C LEU A 45 24.46 6.33 1.01
N TRP A 46 24.68 5.04 1.28
CA TRP A 46 25.21 4.10 0.28
C TRP A 46 24.17 3.77 -0.81
N GLN A 47 22.91 3.58 -0.43
CA GLN A 47 21.80 3.38 -1.37
C GLN A 47 21.63 4.58 -2.31
N GLN A 48 21.76 5.80 -1.79
CA GLN A 48 21.71 7.03 -2.58
C GLN A 48 22.89 7.19 -3.54
N ALA A 49 24.09 6.76 -3.14
CA ALA A 49 25.27 6.77 -4.00
C ALA A 49 25.18 5.74 -5.12
N THR A 50 24.68 4.54 -4.81
CA THR A 50 24.56 3.42 -5.77
C THR A 50 23.26 3.44 -6.58
N LYS A 51 22.29 4.29 -6.19
CA LYS A 51 20.92 4.33 -6.73
C LYS A 51 20.20 2.98 -6.65
N HIS A 52 20.57 2.18 -5.66
CA HIS A 52 20.04 0.87 -5.40
C HIS A 52 19.38 0.87 -4.03
N TYR A 53 18.07 0.64 -4.00
CA TYR A 53 17.26 0.64 -2.80
C TYR A 53 16.69 -0.75 -2.51
N THR A 54 16.61 -1.10 -1.24
CA THR A 54 16.06 -2.40 -0.81
C THR A 54 15.44 -2.30 0.56
N ASN A 55 14.69 -3.33 0.97
CA ASN A 55 14.05 -3.40 2.29
C ASN A 55 13.10 -2.22 2.52
N ILE A 56 12.29 -1.87 1.52
CA ILE A 56 11.30 -0.80 1.61
C ILE A 56 9.98 -1.43 2.03
N SER A 57 9.41 -1.00 3.15
CA SER A 57 8.07 -1.38 3.57
C SER A 57 7.17 -0.15 3.52
N VAL A 58 5.98 -0.30 2.94
CA VAL A 58 4.96 0.75 2.87
C VAL A 58 3.67 0.19 3.44
N GLN A 59 3.00 0.94 4.31
CA GLN A 59 1.73 0.56 4.90
C GLN A 59 0.77 1.74 4.89
N THR A 60 -0.47 1.54 4.46
CA THR A 60 -1.52 2.53 4.63
C THR A 60 -2.14 2.47 6.01
N ALA A 61 -2.79 3.56 6.43
CA ALA A 61 -3.47 3.64 7.72
C ALA A 61 -4.67 2.68 7.82
N GLY A 62 -5.22 2.24 6.69
CA GLY A 62 -6.32 1.26 6.64
C GLY A 62 -7.71 1.90 6.70
N ASN A 63 -7.79 3.22 6.55
CA ASN A 63 -9.07 3.90 6.53
C ASN A 63 -9.73 3.72 5.16
N ASN A 64 -8.98 3.96 4.09
CA ASN A 64 -9.48 3.92 2.72
C ASN A 64 -8.37 3.56 1.73
N ILE A 65 -8.76 3.00 0.59
CA ILE A 65 -7.93 2.99 -0.62
C ILE A 65 -8.80 3.52 -1.75
N ARG A 66 -8.49 4.73 -2.20
CA ARG A 66 -9.30 5.51 -3.14
C ARG A 66 -10.73 5.64 -2.61
N ASP A 67 -11.69 5.07 -3.34
CA ASP A 67 -13.11 5.10 -2.99
C ASP A 67 -13.51 3.92 -2.09
N ALA A 68 -12.65 2.88 -1.99
CA ALA A 68 -12.88 1.73 -1.14
C ALA A 68 -12.63 2.07 0.34
N LYS A 69 -13.61 1.78 1.19
CA LYS A 69 -13.62 2.01 2.63
C LYS A 69 -13.06 0.81 3.38
N GLY A 70 -12.37 1.06 4.50
CA GLY A 70 -11.90 0.03 5.43
C GLY A 70 -10.87 -0.93 4.82
N MET A 71 -10.05 -0.42 3.89
CA MET A 71 -9.05 -1.21 3.16
C MET A 71 -7.64 -0.76 3.57
N LYS A 72 -6.77 -1.73 3.87
CA LYS A 72 -5.37 -1.54 4.23
C LYS A 72 -4.47 -2.21 3.20
N LEU A 73 -3.41 -1.52 2.80
CA LEU A 73 -2.41 -2.01 1.86
C LEU A 73 -1.06 -2.02 2.55
N SER A 74 -0.38 -3.16 2.44
CA SER A 74 1.00 -3.34 2.90
C SER A 74 1.83 -3.81 1.72
N ILE A 75 2.89 -3.08 1.38
CA ILE A 75 3.78 -3.39 0.27
C ILE A 75 5.20 -3.55 0.82
N ASN A 76 5.87 -4.63 0.42
CA ASN A 76 7.29 -4.82 0.64
C ASN A 76 7.99 -4.81 -0.72
N ILE A 77 9.00 -3.96 -0.88
CA ILE A 77 9.74 -3.80 -2.13
C ILE A 77 11.22 -4.07 -1.87
N ASN A 78 11.79 -4.95 -2.67
CA ASN A 78 13.20 -5.32 -2.61
C ASN A 78 13.86 -5.14 -3.98
N ASP A 79 15.13 -4.76 -3.96
CA ASP A 79 15.96 -4.57 -5.15
C ASP A 79 15.38 -3.57 -6.19
N VAL A 80 15.16 -2.32 -5.76
CA VAL A 80 14.83 -1.20 -6.65
C VAL A 80 16.11 -0.58 -7.19
N ARG A 81 16.33 -0.65 -8.50
CA ARG A 81 17.52 -0.07 -9.16
C ARG A 81 17.09 1.08 -10.03
N LEU A 82 17.47 2.30 -9.68
CA LEU A 82 17.22 3.47 -10.51
C LEU A 82 18.40 3.65 -11.46
N LYS A 83 18.29 3.10 -12.67
CA LYS A 83 19.23 3.31 -13.77
C LYS A 83 18.48 3.89 -14.95
N ASP A 84 18.75 5.15 -15.26
CA ASP A 84 18.18 5.82 -16.43
C ASP A 84 18.96 5.37 -17.67
N ASN A 85 18.29 4.63 -18.55
CA ASN A 85 18.86 4.18 -19.84
C ASN A 85 18.11 4.77 -21.04
N GLY A 86 17.39 5.88 -20.85
CA GLY A 86 16.59 6.54 -21.89
C GLY A 86 15.18 5.96 -22.06
N ASN A 87 15.01 4.64 -21.88
CA ASN A 87 13.71 3.96 -22.03
C ASN A 87 13.12 3.44 -20.72
N SER A 88 13.92 3.33 -19.66
CA SER A 88 13.49 2.93 -18.33
C SER A 88 14.12 3.84 -17.29
N LYS A 89 13.34 4.17 -16.25
CA LYS A 89 13.82 4.89 -15.05
C LYS A 89 14.36 3.95 -13.98
N GLY A 90 14.22 2.63 -14.16
CA GLY A 90 14.74 1.63 -13.24
C GLY A 90 14.05 0.27 -13.33
N THR A 91 14.44 -0.64 -12.43
CA THR A 91 13.85 -1.97 -12.28
C THR A 91 13.50 -2.23 -10.83
N ILE A 92 12.49 -3.06 -10.59
CA ILE A 92 12.13 -3.57 -9.28
C ILE A 92 12.32 -5.08 -9.33
N GLY A 93 13.16 -5.62 -8.44
CA GLY A 93 13.45 -7.06 -8.41
C GLY A 93 12.31 -7.87 -7.80
N ALA A 94 11.82 -7.46 -6.63
CA ALA A 94 10.69 -8.12 -5.98
C ALA A 94 9.75 -7.10 -5.34
N LEU A 95 8.45 -7.38 -5.46
CA LEU A 95 7.38 -6.60 -4.87
C LEU A 95 6.31 -7.57 -4.35
N ASP A 96 6.10 -7.54 -3.04
CA ASP A 96 5.07 -8.31 -2.35
C ASP A 96 4.04 -7.33 -1.81
N ALA A 97 2.81 -7.42 -2.29
CA ALA A 97 1.71 -6.57 -1.85
C ALA A 97 0.61 -7.41 -1.20
N THR A 98 0.21 -7.02 0.00
CA THR A 98 -0.90 -7.60 0.75
C THR A 98 -1.98 -6.54 0.92
N ILE A 99 -3.21 -6.89 0.58
CA ILE A 99 -4.38 -6.04 0.76
C ILE A 99 -5.30 -6.74 1.76
N ASP A 100 -5.61 -6.05 2.85
CA ASP A 100 -6.58 -6.47 3.85
C ASP A 100 -7.83 -5.59 3.71
N TRP A 101 -9.00 -6.20 3.51
CA TRP A 101 -10.25 -5.47 3.37
C TRP A 101 -11.30 -6.00 4.34
N THR A 102 -11.80 -5.13 5.21
CA THR A 102 -12.81 -5.51 6.18
C THR A 102 -14.17 -5.71 5.54
N THR A 103 -14.96 -6.64 6.09
CA THR A 103 -16.34 -6.91 5.70
C THR A 103 -17.20 -5.64 5.71
N ASP A 104 -17.06 -4.82 6.76
CA ASP A 104 -17.77 -3.54 6.88
C ASP A 104 -17.32 -2.54 5.80
N GLY A 105 -16.02 -2.51 5.50
CA GLY A 105 -15.45 -1.70 4.42
C GLY A 105 -16.00 -2.09 3.05
N ILE A 106 -16.12 -3.38 2.76
CA ILE A 106 -16.74 -3.91 1.53
C ILE A 106 -18.18 -3.43 1.43
N LYS A 107 -18.96 -3.62 2.50
CA LYS A 107 -20.36 -3.18 2.57
C LYS A 107 -20.51 -1.70 2.24
N GLN A 108 -19.74 -0.85 2.91
CA GLN A 108 -19.83 0.60 2.73
C GLN A 108 -19.39 1.02 1.32
N SER A 109 -18.38 0.36 0.74
CA SER A 109 -17.90 0.66 -0.61
C SER A 109 -18.95 0.31 -1.68
N VAL A 110 -19.60 -0.85 -1.55
CA VAL A 110 -20.67 -1.27 -2.46
C VAL A 110 -21.89 -0.35 -2.36
N GLN A 111 -22.27 0.05 -1.14
CA GLN A 111 -23.35 1.02 -0.93
C GLN A 111 -23.07 2.37 -1.58
N ASN A 112 -21.84 2.87 -1.48
CA ASN A 112 -21.43 4.13 -2.09
C ASN A 112 -21.39 4.04 -3.63
N ALA A 113 -21.02 2.88 -4.17
CA ALA A 113 -20.90 2.68 -5.61
C ALA A 113 -22.25 2.50 -6.33
N ILE A 114 -23.31 2.07 -5.62
CA ILE A 114 -24.64 1.82 -6.20
C ILE A 114 -25.72 2.61 -5.44
N PRO A 115 -25.90 3.91 -5.73
CA PRO A 115 -26.81 4.80 -4.99
C PRO A 115 -28.28 4.38 -5.03
N VAL A 116 -28.72 3.73 -6.12
CA VAL A 116 -30.13 3.39 -6.36
C VAL A 116 -30.51 2.04 -5.72
N LEU A 117 -29.55 1.14 -5.49
CA LEU A 117 -29.79 -0.18 -4.91
C LEU A 117 -29.18 -0.34 -3.50
N GLY A 118 -28.40 0.63 -3.00
CA GLY A 118 -27.71 0.58 -1.70
C GLY A 118 -28.56 0.10 -0.49
N PRO A 119 -29.86 0.44 -0.39
CA PRO A 119 -30.74 -0.11 0.66
C PRO A 119 -31.12 -1.59 0.46
N PHE A 120 -31.03 -2.11 -0.76
CA PHE A 120 -31.49 -3.44 -1.16
C PHE A 120 -30.37 -4.49 -1.27
N VAL A 121 -29.09 -4.10 -1.43
CA VAL A 121 -27.99 -5.05 -1.76
C VAL A 121 -27.14 -5.50 -0.56
N THR A 122 -27.29 -4.95 0.65
CA THR A 122 -26.30 -5.25 1.70
C THR A 122 -26.88 -5.31 3.11
N ASN A 123 -27.58 -6.40 3.45
CA ASN A 123 -27.82 -6.69 4.86
C ASN A 123 -26.58 -7.33 5.50
N THR A 124 -25.87 -8.18 4.76
CA THR A 124 -24.72 -8.93 5.25
C THR A 124 -23.69 -9.13 4.15
N VAL A 125 -22.42 -8.99 4.48
CA VAL A 125 -21.30 -9.37 3.60
C VAL A 125 -20.62 -10.57 4.25
N THR A 126 -20.37 -11.60 3.47
CA THR A 126 -19.65 -12.80 3.91
C THR A 126 -18.45 -13.02 3.01
N THR A 127 -17.28 -13.13 3.61
CA THR A 127 -16.03 -13.39 2.90
C THR A 127 -15.75 -14.89 2.92
N HIS A 128 -15.34 -15.44 1.78
CA HIS A 128 -14.94 -16.83 1.62
C HIS A 128 -13.45 -16.89 1.25
N PRO A 129 -12.54 -16.95 2.24
CA PRO A 129 -11.10 -16.96 1.97
C PRO A 129 -10.63 -18.18 1.17
N ALA A 130 -11.36 -19.29 1.24
CA ALA A 130 -10.97 -20.55 0.61
C ALA A 130 -11.04 -20.52 -0.93
N ASP A 131 -11.99 -19.79 -1.51
CA ASP A 131 -12.16 -19.64 -2.96
C ASP A 131 -11.89 -18.21 -3.45
N GLY A 132 -11.67 -17.27 -2.52
CA GLY A 132 -11.37 -15.88 -2.78
C GLY A 132 -12.60 -15.08 -3.23
N THR A 133 -13.80 -15.50 -2.83
CA THR A 133 -15.06 -14.84 -3.20
C THR A 133 -15.65 -14.03 -2.04
N ILE A 134 -16.49 -13.08 -2.42
CA ILE A 134 -17.30 -12.26 -1.51
C ILE A 134 -18.75 -12.50 -1.87
N GLU A 135 -19.56 -12.90 -0.88
CA GLU A 135 -21.00 -12.99 -1.01
C GLU A 135 -21.64 -11.72 -0.42
N LEU A 136 -22.45 -11.07 -1.25
CA LEU A 136 -23.23 -9.89 -0.93
C LEU A 136 -24.69 -10.31 -0.82
N LYS A 137 -25.24 -10.28 0.40
CA LYS A 137 -26.64 -10.65 0.63
C LYS A 137 -27.57 -9.47 0.37
N GLY A 138 -28.30 -9.56 -0.74
CA GLY A 138 -29.40 -8.67 -1.07
C GLY A 138 -30.71 -9.08 -0.39
N MET A 139 -31.75 -8.26 -0.57
CA MET A 139 -33.07 -8.47 0.00
C MET A 139 -33.86 -9.60 -0.70
N LEU A 140 -33.54 -9.90 -1.96
CA LEU A 140 -34.22 -10.89 -2.80
C LEU A 140 -33.32 -12.02 -3.28
N ASP A 141 -32.02 -11.74 -3.45
CA ASP A 141 -31.06 -12.71 -3.99
C ASP A 141 -29.64 -12.42 -3.48
N ASN A 142 -28.76 -13.41 -3.58
CA ASN A 142 -27.36 -13.32 -3.17
C ASN A 142 -26.45 -13.16 -4.39
N ILE A 143 -25.44 -12.29 -4.29
CA ILE A 143 -24.47 -12.07 -5.36
C ILE A 143 -23.09 -12.51 -4.86
N THR A 144 -22.49 -13.50 -5.51
CA THR A 144 -21.11 -13.93 -5.26
C THR A 144 -20.18 -13.33 -6.31
N ALA A 145 -19.18 -12.57 -5.87
CA ALA A 145 -18.22 -11.92 -6.74
C ALA A 145 -16.78 -12.26 -6.32
N LYS A 146 -15.88 -12.31 -7.31
CA LYS A 146 -14.44 -12.47 -7.08
C LYS A 146 -13.74 -11.13 -7.32
N PRO A 147 -13.04 -10.57 -6.32
CA PRO A 147 -12.25 -9.35 -6.51
C PRO A 147 -11.14 -9.56 -7.55
N VAL A 148 -10.88 -8.54 -8.36
CA VAL A 148 -9.77 -8.50 -9.32
C VAL A 148 -8.86 -7.33 -8.94
N ILE A 149 -7.56 -7.56 -8.94
CA ILE A 149 -6.50 -6.60 -8.58
C ILE A 149 -5.87 -6.04 -9.86
#